data_AF-A0A7J2URP1-F1
#
_entry.id   AF-A0A7J2URP1-F1
#
_cell.length_a   1.000
_cell.length_b   1.000
_cell.length_c   1.000
_cell.angle_alpha   90.00
_cell.angle_beta   90.00
_cell.angle_gamma   90.00
#
_symmetry.space_group_name_H-M   'P 1'
#
loop_
_entity.id
_entity.type
_entity.pdbx_description
1 polymer ?
#
loop_
_entity_poly.entity_id
_entity_poly.type
_entity_poly.pdbx_seq_one_letter_code
_entity_poly.pdbx_strand_id
1 'polypeptide(L)'
;SGLTATGLTMIPTDPVADHIVISEVGMLDEFGSGYVEIYNPTEKRFDLSGINLWIVGENGDRTLQPLAVPFIDGYSYLLLANTDNVRGESPDGSLSSQIPASGAVILEMRGRRLDALGWGEMHEAGEGGGIPHRLVPGSSLERKPRTDCSPACVRESKLGNAVDTDNNSRDFVFHENYQSPLSSSSPRREPLRSVDRMERTILFWRSFTQWVGGLGVVVLFLAAAVSFGRAHRKMYFAEAHPILIMPSIRDTARVLWKIYAILTIAGVVILYLTSWPNSSLFDAVNHAMTGIATGGFSVRGSSFSAYGLATRLSVLLIMVWGATNFTVHEKVLRGRLNLREFFNNMEVRFMLLLIAVFALILLPSVGPVDALFQTTSALTGTGFSTADIAKWGDGPKAALVVLMMIGGSYGSTSSAIKLIRIIILAKTVHWTLKKGFLPERAVVPMKLGGHTYTEREIMEVLMYTFIYVILMFVGAGILMALGYPPMNSIFESASAQGNVGLTAGVTSAGMPLAGKISLTIQMLVGRLEILPVLALLNYAVSKVRERLRPF
;
A
#
# COMPACT_ATOMS: atom_id res chain seq x y z
N SER A 1 -6.70 -21.92 5.28
CA SER A 1 -5.51 -21.24 4.73
C SER A 1 -5.92 -20.56 3.43
N GLY A 2 -6.06 -19.24 3.44
CA GLY A 2 -6.47 -18.48 2.26
C GLY A 2 -7.61 -17.52 2.56
N LEU A 3 -7.27 -16.25 2.71
CA LEU A 3 -8.05 -15.11 2.24
C LEU A 3 -7.10 -13.91 2.21
N THR A 4 -7.04 -13.32 1.02
CA THR A 4 -6.22 -12.22 0.56
C THR A 4 -6.43 -10.94 1.37
N ALA A 5 -5.35 -10.42 1.96
CA ALA A 5 -5.27 -9.05 2.43
C ALA A 5 -4.42 -8.25 1.43
N THR A 6 -5.12 -7.45 0.66
CA THR A 6 -4.62 -6.43 -0.26
C THR A 6 -3.79 -5.38 0.49
N GLY A 7 -2.59 -5.09 -0.04
CA GLY A 7 -2.03 -3.75 -0.16
C GLY A 7 -1.73 -2.97 1.11
N LEU A 8 -0.79 -3.47 1.92
CA LEU A 8 0.11 -2.55 2.63
C LEU A 8 1.14 -2.05 1.60
N THR A 9 0.88 -0.89 1.01
CA THR A 9 1.91 -0.03 0.42
C THR A 9 2.64 0.63 1.57
N MET A 10 3.76 0.03 1.98
CA MET A 10 4.71 0.69 2.87
C MET A 10 5.57 1.64 2.04
N ILE A 11 5.31 2.94 2.19
CA ILE A 11 6.31 4.00 2.04
C ILE A 11 6.28 4.70 3.40
N PRO A 12 7.41 4.81 4.14
CA PRO A 12 8.63 5.45 3.66
C PRO A 12 9.86 4.56 3.50
N THR A 13 10.67 5.02 2.56
CA THR A 13 11.99 4.57 2.11
C THR A 13 13.09 5.03 3.07
N ASP A 14 13.16 4.48 4.28
CA ASP A 14 14.28 4.83 5.16
C ASP A 14 15.43 3.82 5.02
N PRO A 15 16.66 4.28 4.78
CA PRO A 15 17.84 3.42 4.77
C PRO A 15 18.11 2.94 6.20
N VAL A 16 17.95 1.63 6.42
CA VAL A 16 18.40 0.98 7.65
C VAL A 16 19.89 0.67 7.53
N ALA A 17 20.69 0.96 8.56
CA ALA A 17 22.11 0.59 8.58
C ALA A 17 22.30 -0.92 8.41
N ASP A 18 23.36 -1.33 7.70
CA ASP A 18 23.73 -2.72 7.49
C ASP A 18 24.79 -3.24 8.50
N HIS A 19 25.13 -2.40 9.47
CA HIS A 19 26.09 -2.62 10.53
C HIS A 19 25.51 -2.14 11.87
N ILE A 20 26.18 -2.42 12.98
CA ILE A 20 25.75 -1.93 14.31
C ILE A 20 25.87 -0.40 14.37
N VAL A 21 24.89 0.25 15.01
CA VAL A 21 24.87 1.71 15.15
C VAL A 21 24.73 2.13 16.61
N ILE A 22 25.23 3.31 16.93
CA ILE A 22 24.93 4.00 18.18
C ILE A 22 23.46 4.39 18.12
N SER A 23 22.65 3.87 19.03
CA SER A 23 21.21 4.18 19.11
C SER A 23 20.98 5.41 19.99
N GLU A 24 21.68 5.50 21.11
CA GLU A 24 21.45 6.54 22.09
C GLU A 24 22.70 6.84 22.92
N VAL A 25 22.88 8.11 23.32
CA VAL A 25 23.88 8.52 24.32
C VAL A 25 23.22 9.49 25.31
N GLY A 26 23.30 9.19 26.60
CA GLY A 26 22.65 9.97 27.65
C GLY A 26 23.54 10.36 28.82
N MET A 27 23.27 11.53 29.39
CA MET A 27 23.88 12.04 30.63
C MET A 27 22.85 12.03 31.76
N LEU A 28 23.15 11.32 32.84
CA LEU A 28 22.23 11.09 33.96
C LEU A 28 22.39 12.14 35.05
N ASP A 29 23.61 12.60 35.32
CA ASP A 29 23.91 13.56 36.39
C ASP A 29 25.10 14.49 36.06
N GLU A 30 25.35 15.46 36.93
CA GLU A 30 26.48 16.42 36.82
C GLU A 30 27.85 15.77 37.07
N PHE A 31 27.88 14.54 37.59
CA PHE A 31 29.10 13.81 37.92
C PHE A 31 29.57 12.92 36.77
N GLY A 32 28.95 13.02 35.59
CA GLY A 32 29.34 12.28 34.40
C GLY A 32 28.82 10.85 34.36
N SER A 33 27.83 10.50 35.21
CA SER A 33 27.08 9.26 35.06
C SER A 33 26.30 9.31 33.75
N GLY A 34 26.35 8.24 32.97
CA GLY A 34 25.76 8.21 31.64
C GLY A 34 25.76 6.81 31.02
N TYR A 35 25.18 6.72 29.82
CA TYR A 35 25.09 5.47 29.08
C TYR A 35 25.31 5.67 27.58
N VAL A 36 25.71 4.59 26.94
CA VAL A 36 25.77 4.42 25.49
C VAL A 36 24.95 3.19 25.15
N GLU A 37 24.00 3.34 24.24
CA GLU A 37 23.20 2.27 23.70
C GLU A 37 23.61 1.98 22.25
N ILE A 38 23.88 0.72 21.94
CA ILE A 38 24.21 0.25 20.60
C ILE A 38 23.07 -0.65 20.11
N TYR A 39 22.64 -0.46 18.87
CA TYR A 39 21.60 -1.26 18.25
C TYR A 39 22.15 -2.06 17.08
N ASN A 40 21.71 -3.32 16.95
CA ASN A 40 21.96 -4.14 15.78
C ASN A 40 20.74 -4.09 14.84
N PRO A 41 20.78 -3.27 13.77
CA PRO A 41 19.70 -3.17 12.78
C PRO A 41 19.63 -4.36 11.82
N THR A 42 20.56 -5.31 11.90
CA THR A 42 20.60 -6.47 11.01
C THR A 42 19.79 -7.63 11.59
N GLU A 43 19.29 -8.52 10.72
CA GLU A 43 18.56 -9.72 11.13
C GLU A 43 19.49 -10.78 11.78
N LYS A 44 20.79 -10.69 11.50
CA LYS A 44 21.78 -11.67 11.96
C LYS A 44 22.43 -11.19 13.25
N ARG A 45 22.89 -12.15 14.04
CA ARG A 45 23.79 -11.88 15.16
C ARG A 45 25.07 -11.21 14.63
N PHE A 46 25.45 -10.11 15.25
CA PHE A 46 26.68 -9.38 14.95
C PHE A 46 27.76 -9.75 15.96
N ASP A 47 28.93 -10.16 15.47
CA ASP A 47 30.09 -10.47 16.29
C ASP A 47 30.83 -9.19 16.66
N LEU A 48 30.99 -8.94 17.97
CA LEU A 48 31.66 -7.76 18.50
C LEU A 48 33.18 -7.98 18.67
N SER A 49 33.68 -9.17 18.36
CA SER A 49 35.10 -9.50 18.46
C SER A 49 35.96 -8.58 17.59
N GLY A 50 36.73 -7.70 18.24
CA GLY A 50 37.60 -6.73 17.55
C GLY A 50 36.92 -5.39 17.22
N ILE A 51 35.73 -5.13 17.78
CA ILE A 51 35.15 -3.79 17.83
C ILE A 51 35.67 -3.06 19.06
N ASN A 52 36.14 -1.84 18.85
CA ASN A 52 36.56 -0.91 19.87
C ASN A 52 35.52 0.21 19.98
N LEU A 53 34.97 0.40 21.17
CA LEU A 53 34.16 1.55 21.51
C LEU A 53 35.06 2.60 22.15
N TRP A 54 35.10 3.80 21.58
CA TRP A 54 35.89 4.92 22.08
C TRP A 54 34.98 6.02 22.60
N ILE A 55 35.25 6.49 23.81
CA ILE A 55 34.72 7.77 24.30
C ILE A 55 35.81 8.82 24.10
N VAL A 56 35.47 9.91 23.42
CA VAL A 56 36.40 10.99 23.09
C VAL A 56 35.97 12.27 23.77
N GLY A 57 36.87 12.85 24.56
CA GLY A 57 36.66 14.12 25.25
C GLY A 57 36.93 15.35 24.36
N GLU A 58 36.65 16.53 24.91
CA GLU A 58 36.80 17.83 24.23
C GLU A 58 38.23 18.09 23.70
N ASN A 59 39.25 17.59 24.40
CA ASN A 59 40.66 17.72 24.00
C ASN A 59 41.11 16.71 22.92
N GLY A 60 40.22 15.83 22.45
CA GLY A 60 40.54 14.77 21.49
C GLY A 60 41.07 13.47 22.11
N ASP A 61 41.20 13.41 23.44
CA ASP A 61 41.68 12.22 24.15
C ASP A 61 40.69 11.04 24.00
N ARG A 62 41.19 9.90 23.51
CA ARG A 62 40.39 8.68 23.30
C ARG A 62 40.55 7.69 24.44
N THR A 63 39.44 7.33 25.08
CA THR A 63 39.40 6.28 26.10
C THR A 63 38.69 5.03 25.57
N LEU A 64 39.38 3.89 25.60
CA LEU A 64 38.83 2.61 25.15
C LEU A 64 37.83 2.06 26.18
N GLN A 65 36.65 1.71 25.70
CA GLN A 65 35.59 1.08 26.47
C GLN A 65 35.48 -0.40 26.09
N PRO A 66 35.79 -1.34 26.99
CA PRO A 66 35.64 -2.76 26.70
C PRO A 66 34.16 -3.11 26.57
N LEU A 67 33.80 -3.78 25.48
CA LEU A 67 32.47 -4.33 25.30
C LEU A 67 32.32 -5.58 26.18
N ALA A 68 31.37 -5.57 27.11
CA ALA A 68 31.17 -6.65 28.08
C ALA A 68 30.59 -7.94 27.45
N VAL A 69 30.10 -7.86 26.20
CA VAL A 69 29.47 -8.97 25.49
C VAL A 69 30.18 -9.26 24.15
N PRO A 70 30.28 -10.55 23.75
CA PRO A 70 30.95 -10.93 22.51
C PRO A 70 30.08 -10.76 21.25
N PHE A 71 28.76 -10.59 21.39
CA PHE A 71 27.85 -10.45 20.26
C PHE A 71 26.59 -9.66 20.63
N ILE A 72 25.92 -9.10 19.62
CA ILE A 72 24.57 -8.54 19.72
C ILE A 72 23.66 -9.33 18.79
N ASP A 73 22.57 -9.88 19.31
CA ASP A 73 21.56 -10.56 18.49
C ASP A 73 20.90 -9.58 17.49
N GLY A 74 20.33 -10.11 16.42
CA GLY A 74 19.61 -9.28 15.45
C GLY A 74 18.45 -8.52 16.10
N TYR A 75 18.27 -7.25 15.72
CA TYR A 75 17.21 -6.36 16.21
C TYR A 75 17.18 -6.21 17.74
N SER A 76 18.35 -6.28 18.37
CA SER A 76 18.55 -6.21 19.82
C SER A 76 19.46 -5.04 20.18
N TYR A 77 19.41 -4.63 21.45
CA TYR A 77 20.16 -3.50 22.00
C TYR A 77 21.27 -3.99 22.92
N LEU A 78 22.32 -3.19 23.05
CA LEU A 78 23.39 -3.36 24.01
C LEU A 78 23.55 -2.05 24.80
N LEU A 79 23.24 -2.12 26.09
CA LEU A 79 23.31 -0.98 27.00
C LEU A 79 24.59 -1.01 27.84
N LEU A 80 25.43 0.01 27.68
CA LEU A 80 26.63 0.19 28.50
C LEU A 80 26.47 1.43 29.37
N ALA A 81 26.70 1.33 30.68
CA ALA A 81 26.59 2.46 31.60
C ALA A 81 27.64 2.41 32.70
N ASN A 82 27.96 3.55 33.30
CA ASN A 82 28.87 3.63 34.46
C ASN A 82 28.14 3.57 35.81
N THR A 83 26.89 3.12 35.81
CA THR A 83 26.03 2.95 36.99
C THR A 83 25.30 1.62 36.92
N ASP A 84 25.02 0.98 38.05
CA ASP A 84 24.39 -0.36 38.09
C ASP A 84 22.91 -0.38 37.67
N ASN A 85 22.27 0.79 37.54
CA ASN A 85 20.88 0.93 37.11
C ASN A 85 20.68 2.25 36.38
N VAL A 86 20.15 2.19 35.16
CA VAL A 86 19.85 3.36 34.36
C VAL A 86 18.33 3.44 34.16
N ARG A 87 17.68 4.31 34.93
CA ARG A 87 16.23 4.60 34.82
C ARG A 87 15.32 3.36 34.84
N GLY A 88 15.70 2.33 35.60
CA GLY A 88 14.91 1.10 35.75
C GLY A 88 15.37 -0.07 34.87
N GLU A 89 16.35 0.16 34.00
CA GLU A 89 17.00 -0.89 33.21
C GLU A 89 18.35 -1.26 33.79
N SER A 90 18.65 -2.56 33.82
CA SER A 90 19.97 -3.08 34.16
C SER A 90 20.88 -3.04 32.92
N PRO A 91 22.04 -2.38 32.99
CA PRO A 91 22.99 -2.36 31.88
C PRO A 91 23.53 -3.76 31.57
N ASP A 92 23.81 -4.00 30.29
CA ASP A 92 24.43 -5.22 29.81
C ASP A 92 25.95 -5.22 30.03
N GLY A 93 26.54 -4.05 30.27
CA GLY A 93 27.95 -3.88 30.56
C GLY A 93 28.29 -2.54 31.22
N SER A 94 29.51 -2.45 31.76
CA SER A 94 30.01 -1.27 32.46
C SER A 94 30.85 -0.37 31.56
N LEU A 95 30.62 0.94 31.62
CA LEU A 95 31.53 1.96 31.09
C LEU A 95 32.61 2.29 32.13
N SER A 96 33.88 2.31 31.71
CA SER A 96 35.04 2.65 32.54
C SER A 96 35.30 4.15 32.64
N SER A 97 34.72 4.96 31.75
CA SER A 97 34.85 6.43 31.75
C SER A 97 33.49 7.13 31.88
N GLN A 98 33.55 8.36 32.38
CA GLN A 98 32.40 9.27 32.41
C GLN A 98 32.01 9.72 30.99
N ILE A 99 30.73 10.03 30.79
CA ILE A 99 30.25 10.65 29.54
C ILE A 99 30.54 12.16 29.62
N PRO A 100 31.35 12.72 28.70
CA PRO A 100 31.69 14.13 28.74
C PRO A 100 30.52 15.00 28.27
N ALA A 101 30.45 16.22 28.78
CA ALA A 101 29.41 17.18 28.40
C ALA A 101 29.53 17.66 26.94
N SER A 102 30.75 17.66 26.39
CA SER A 102 31.10 17.90 24.98
C SER A 102 32.08 16.83 24.54
N GLY A 103 31.84 16.16 23.41
CA GLY A 103 32.67 15.02 23.01
C GLY A 103 32.04 14.16 21.92
N ALA A 104 32.51 12.91 21.82
CA ALA A 104 32.01 11.94 20.86
C ALA A 104 32.11 10.48 21.35
N VAL A 105 31.26 9.62 20.77
CA VAL A 105 31.37 8.16 20.85
C VAL A 105 31.69 7.61 19.46
N ILE A 106 32.66 6.71 19.35
CA ILE A 106 33.09 6.13 18.07
C ILE A 106 33.13 4.60 18.18
N LEU A 107 32.48 3.91 17.24
CA LEU A 107 32.64 2.47 17.00
C LEU A 107 33.66 2.25 15.89
N GLU A 108 34.73 1.49 16.18
CA GLU A 108 35.76 1.13 15.20
C GLU A 108 35.96 -0.38 15.15
N MET A 109 36.12 -0.94 13.96
CA MET A 109 36.46 -2.34 13.75
C MET A 109 37.65 -2.45 12.79
N ARG A 110 38.73 -3.10 13.25
CA ARG A 110 39.96 -3.30 12.45
C ARG A 110 40.53 -2.01 11.83
N GLY A 111 40.46 -0.90 12.56
CA GLY A 111 40.97 0.40 12.11
C GLY A 111 40.07 1.13 11.11
N ARG A 112 38.87 0.61 10.80
CA ARG A 112 37.82 1.33 10.10
C ARG A 112 36.74 1.76 11.08
N ARG A 113 36.26 2.99 10.93
CA ARG A 113 35.08 3.48 11.64
C ARG A 113 33.84 2.77 11.12
N LEU A 114 33.01 2.30 12.04
CA LEU A 114 31.69 1.73 11.76
C LEU A 114 30.61 2.79 11.90
N ASP A 115 30.57 3.46 13.05
CA ASP A 115 29.63 4.54 13.33
C ASP A 115 30.27 5.51 14.33
N ALA A 116 29.81 6.76 14.39
CA ALA A 116 30.19 7.69 15.44
C ALA A 116 29.18 8.80 15.64
N LEU A 117 28.98 9.19 16.89
CA LEU A 117 28.11 10.29 17.30
C LEU A 117 28.93 11.37 18.01
N GLY A 118 28.85 12.62 17.55
CA GLY A 118 29.46 13.78 18.20
C GLY A 118 28.43 14.78 18.72
N TRP A 119 28.77 15.50 19.80
CA TRP A 119 27.96 16.56 20.38
C TRP A 119 28.83 17.69 20.94
N GLY A 120 28.28 18.90 21.02
CA GLY A 120 29.02 20.10 21.41
C GLY A 120 29.98 20.61 20.33
N GLU A 121 31.10 21.22 20.74
CA GLU A 121 32.06 21.90 19.84
C GLU A 121 33.16 20.97 19.29
N MET A 122 33.03 19.66 19.45
CA MET A 122 34.06 18.72 19.04
C MET A 122 34.13 18.56 17.51
N HIS A 123 35.17 19.12 16.90
CA HIS A 123 35.36 19.16 15.44
C HIS A 123 36.01 17.90 14.82
N GLU A 124 36.44 16.91 15.63
CA GLU A 124 37.14 15.70 15.14
C GLU A 124 36.27 14.40 15.07
N ALA A 125 34.96 14.50 15.31
CA ALA A 125 34.03 13.37 15.15
C ALA A 125 33.48 13.28 13.72
N GLY A 126 33.39 12.10 13.11
CA GLY A 126 32.63 11.91 11.86
C GLY A 126 31.90 10.57 11.91
N GLU A 127 30.63 10.43 11.52
CA GLU A 127 30.13 10.94 10.24
C GLU A 127 29.04 12.04 10.38
N GLY A 128 29.39 13.25 9.91
CA GLY A 128 28.49 14.39 9.72
C GLY A 128 28.68 15.63 10.62
N GLY A 129 29.50 15.58 11.67
CA GLY A 129 29.72 16.68 12.63
C GLY A 129 28.76 16.68 13.82
N GLY A 130 29.10 17.44 14.87
CA GLY A 130 28.35 17.46 16.13
C GLY A 130 26.95 18.08 16.02
N ILE A 131 26.01 17.61 16.86
CA ILE A 131 24.71 18.27 17.06
C ILE A 131 24.96 19.47 17.98
N PRO A 132 24.48 20.69 17.66
CA PRO A 132 24.80 21.91 18.40
C PRO A 132 24.09 21.97 19.76
N HIS A 133 24.45 21.11 20.70
CA HIS A 133 24.08 21.16 22.12
C HIS A 133 25.12 20.41 22.97
N ARG A 134 25.46 20.99 24.13
CA ARG A 134 26.22 20.33 25.20
C ARG A 134 25.25 19.40 25.96
N LEU A 135 25.65 18.16 26.24
CA LEU A 135 24.86 17.30 27.12
C LEU A 135 24.86 17.92 28.53
N VAL A 136 23.67 18.03 29.12
CA VAL A 136 23.43 18.45 30.50
C VAL A 136 22.81 17.29 31.28
N PRO A 137 22.85 17.29 32.62
CA PRO A 137 22.19 16.28 33.43
C PRO A 137 20.72 16.07 33.02
N GLY A 138 20.33 14.81 32.79
CA GLY A 138 18.99 14.45 32.36
C GLY A 138 18.76 14.47 30.85
N SER A 139 19.74 14.91 30.06
CA SER A 139 19.65 14.96 28.60
C SER A 139 20.09 13.67 27.89
N SER A 140 19.54 13.45 26.70
CA SER A 140 19.91 12.32 25.83
C SER A 140 19.87 12.70 24.35
N LEU A 141 20.73 12.06 23.56
CA LEU A 141 20.76 12.09 22.10
C LEU A 141 20.28 10.75 21.57
N GLU A 142 19.11 10.73 20.93
CA GLU A 142 18.48 9.48 20.47
C GLU A 142 18.35 9.45 18.94
N ARG A 143 18.68 8.30 18.34
CA ARG A 143 18.61 8.06 16.90
C ARG A 143 17.15 7.97 16.45
N LYS A 144 16.82 8.56 15.31
CA LYS A 144 15.47 8.60 14.76
C LYS A 144 15.05 7.21 14.25
N PRO A 145 13.77 6.86 14.40
CA PRO A 145 13.21 5.68 13.73
C PRO A 145 13.09 5.87 12.21
N ARG A 146 13.00 7.12 11.72
CA ARG A 146 12.77 7.51 10.30
C ARG A 146 13.37 8.88 9.98
N THR A 147 13.75 9.12 8.72
CA THR A 147 14.41 10.38 8.30
C THR A 147 13.52 11.63 8.45
N ASP A 148 12.20 11.47 8.35
CA ASP A 148 11.20 12.53 8.48
C ASP A 148 10.70 12.72 9.92
N CYS A 149 11.26 12.01 10.90
CA CYS A 149 10.77 12.02 12.27
C CYS A 149 11.12 13.33 13.02
N SER A 150 10.09 13.96 13.60
CA SER A 150 10.22 15.06 14.56
C SER A 150 10.55 14.55 15.98
N PRO A 151 11.03 15.40 16.91
CA PRO A 151 11.31 14.99 18.29
C PRO A 151 10.14 14.34 19.04
N ALA A 152 8.90 14.56 18.60
CA ALA A 152 7.71 13.97 19.21
C ALA A 152 7.53 12.48 18.86
N CYS A 153 7.88 12.06 17.64
CA CYS A 153 7.71 10.65 17.25
C CYS A 153 8.78 9.74 17.83
N VAL A 154 9.95 10.27 18.18
CA VAL A 154 10.99 9.53 18.91
C VAL A 154 10.47 9.07 20.28
N ARG A 155 9.78 9.96 21.01
CA ARG A 155 9.15 9.64 22.31
C ARG A 155 8.06 8.57 22.23
N GLU A 156 7.35 8.50 21.11
CA GLU A 156 6.25 7.54 20.91
C GLU A 156 6.71 6.25 20.21
N SER A 157 7.86 6.25 19.52
CA SER A 157 8.31 5.13 18.71
C SER A 157 8.91 4.03 19.58
N LYS A 158 8.05 3.13 20.05
CA LYS A 158 8.44 1.79 20.55
C LYS A 158 8.96 0.87 19.43
N LEU A 159 9.39 1.42 18.30
CA LEU A 159 9.62 0.74 17.02
C LEU A 159 11.02 1.10 16.51
N GLY A 160 12.06 0.48 17.09
CA GLY A 160 13.42 0.32 16.56
C GLY A 160 14.13 1.54 15.95
N ASN A 161 15.24 1.97 16.54
CA ASN A 161 16.08 3.05 16.00
C ASN A 161 17.15 2.47 15.07
N ALA A 162 16.85 2.40 13.77
CA ALA A 162 17.66 1.63 12.81
C ALA A 162 18.22 2.45 11.63
N VAL A 163 17.86 3.74 11.56
CA VAL A 163 18.13 4.59 10.40
C VAL A 163 19.45 5.31 10.56
N ASP A 164 20.28 5.19 9.53
CA ASP A 164 21.59 5.83 9.43
C ASP A 164 21.71 6.53 8.09
N THR A 165 21.97 7.85 8.14
CA THR A 165 21.99 8.73 6.96
C THR A 165 23.38 9.26 6.66
N ASP A 166 24.40 8.63 7.24
CA ASP A 166 25.81 9.06 7.23
C ASP A 166 25.98 10.49 7.78
N ASN A 167 24.99 11.00 8.53
CA ASN A 167 24.97 12.36 9.06
C ASN A 167 24.22 12.43 10.38
N ASN A 168 24.98 12.50 11.48
CA ASN A 168 24.48 12.60 12.84
C ASN A 168 23.38 13.65 13.07
N SER A 169 23.44 14.81 12.40
CA SER A 169 22.42 15.87 12.53
C SER A 169 21.04 15.47 11.98
N ARG A 170 21.02 14.50 11.06
CA ARG A 170 19.80 13.90 10.51
C ARG A 170 19.40 12.64 11.26
N ASP A 171 20.36 11.94 11.84
CA ASP A 171 20.15 10.67 12.51
C ASP A 171 19.70 10.80 13.95
N PHE A 172 20.10 11.84 14.69
CA PHE A 172 19.79 11.95 16.12
C PHE A 172 19.03 13.23 16.48
N VAL A 173 18.42 13.23 17.67
CA VAL A 173 17.70 14.36 18.26
C VAL A 173 18.12 14.55 19.71
N PHE A 174 18.34 15.80 20.12
CA PHE A 174 18.62 16.17 21.51
C PHE A 174 17.33 16.33 22.32
N HIS A 175 17.31 15.72 23.50
CA HIS A 175 16.19 15.73 24.44
C HIS A 175 16.65 16.15 25.82
N GLU A 176 15.99 17.14 26.41
CA GLU A 176 16.30 17.61 27.77
C GLU A 176 15.65 16.76 28.88
N ASN A 177 14.76 15.80 28.56
CA ASN A 177 14.00 15.02 29.53
C ASN A 177 13.47 13.69 28.96
N TYR A 178 14.34 12.85 28.37
CA TYR A 178 13.96 11.52 27.88
C TYR A 178 13.96 10.48 29.02
N GLN A 179 13.13 9.44 28.92
CA GLN A 179 12.76 8.62 30.09
C GLN A 179 13.16 7.13 30.05
N SER A 180 13.62 6.52 28.95
CA SER A 180 13.91 5.07 28.99
C SER A 180 14.92 4.57 27.94
N PRO A 181 16.12 4.13 28.34
CA PRO A 181 16.99 3.31 27.49
C PRO A 181 16.47 1.87 27.36
N LEU A 182 17.10 1.05 26.51
CA LEU A 182 16.82 -0.36 26.27
C LEU A 182 18.09 -1.21 26.42
N SER A 183 17.91 -2.43 26.93
CA SER A 183 18.99 -3.41 27.12
C SER A 183 18.77 -4.65 26.26
N SER A 184 19.73 -5.58 26.26
CA SER A 184 19.61 -6.86 25.55
C SER A 184 18.46 -7.74 26.09
N SER A 185 17.99 -7.47 27.31
CA SER A 185 16.85 -8.15 27.91
C SER A 185 15.49 -7.58 27.46
N SER A 186 15.50 -6.43 26.78
CA SER A 186 14.30 -5.80 26.24
C SER A 186 13.73 -6.57 25.03
N PRO A 187 12.40 -6.51 24.76
CA PRO A 187 11.82 -7.14 23.59
C PRO A 187 12.47 -6.68 22.27
N ARG A 188 12.81 -7.62 21.39
CA ARG A 188 13.38 -7.33 20.05
C ARG A 188 12.46 -6.41 19.24
N ARG A 189 13.04 -5.45 18.52
CA ARG A 189 12.28 -4.46 17.73
C ARG A 189 12.71 -4.52 16.26
N GLU A 190 11.93 -5.19 15.41
CA GLU A 190 12.23 -5.23 13.97
C GLU A 190 12.11 -3.84 13.33
N PRO A 191 13.03 -3.45 12.43
CA PRO A 191 12.90 -2.23 11.65
C PRO A 191 11.72 -2.34 10.67
N LEU A 192 11.13 -1.19 10.35
CA LEU A 192 10.10 -1.10 9.31
C LEU A 192 10.69 -1.54 7.95
N ARG A 193 10.33 -2.74 7.50
CA ARG A 193 10.86 -3.31 6.24
C ARG A 193 10.35 -2.51 5.04
N SER A 194 11.23 -1.84 4.30
CA SER A 194 10.92 -1.22 3.01
C SER A 194 10.78 -2.29 1.91
N VAL A 195 9.84 -2.08 0.98
CA VAL A 195 9.56 -3.02 -0.12
C VAL A 195 10.80 -3.29 -0.97
N ASP A 196 11.64 -2.27 -1.18
CA ASP A 196 12.85 -2.34 -2.00
C ASP A 196 13.92 -3.31 -1.44
N ARG A 197 13.85 -3.63 -0.14
CA ARG A 197 14.81 -4.52 0.55
C ARG A 197 14.25 -5.92 0.81
N MET A 198 13.04 -6.22 0.34
CA MET A 198 12.45 -7.55 0.49
C MET A 198 13.13 -8.57 -0.44
N GLU A 199 13.23 -9.82 0.02
CA GLU A 199 13.71 -10.91 -0.83
C GLU A 199 12.85 -11.05 -2.09
N ARG A 200 13.50 -11.33 -3.23
CA ARG A 200 12.81 -11.52 -4.53
C ARG A 200 11.73 -12.60 -4.47
N THR A 201 11.91 -13.63 -3.64
CA THR A 201 10.90 -14.68 -3.43
C THR A 201 9.59 -14.12 -2.87
N ILE A 202 9.68 -13.20 -1.90
CA ILE A 202 8.50 -12.59 -1.27
C ILE A 202 7.86 -11.58 -2.23
N LEU A 203 8.67 -10.78 -2.92
CA LEU A 203 8.18 -9.86 -3.97
C LEU A 203 7.44 -10.61 -5.08
N PHE A 204 7.97 -11.74 -5.52
CA PHE A 204 7.31 -12.60 -6.49
C PHE A 204 5.99 -13.17 -5.95
N TRP A 205 5.99 -13.70 -4.72
CA TRP A 205 4.78 -14.25 -4.11
C TRP A 205 3.66 -13.22 -4.01
N ARG A 206 3.99 -11.99 -3.61
CA ARG A 206 3.07 -10.85 -3.58
C ARG A 206 2.41 -10.63 -4.95
N SER A 207 3.20 -10.54 -6.01
CA SER A 207 2.68 -10.33 -7.36
C SER A 207 1.91 -11.53 -7.90
N PHE A 208 2.39 -12.74 -7.63
CA PHE A 208 1.80 -13.99 -8.06
C PHE A 208 0.40 -14.22 -7.45
N THR A 209 0.23 -13.92 -6.17
CA THR A 209 -1.08 -14.03 -5.52
C THR A 209 -2.11 -13.08 -6.12
N GLN A 210 -1.71 -11.88 -6.55
CA GLN A 210 -2.59 -10.97 -7.29
C GLN A 210 -2.95 -11.53 -8.67
N TRP A 211 -1.98 -12.07 -9.40
CA TRP A 211 -2.20 -12.67 -10.71
C TRP A 211 -3.18 -13.85 -10.66
N VAL A 212 -2.97 -14.76 -9.70
CA VAL A 212 -3.89 -15.88 -9.45
C VAL A 212 -5.27 -15.38 -9.01
N GLY A 213 -5.33 -14.38 -8.12
CA GLY A 213 -6.59 -13.78 -7.64
C GLY A 213 -7.37 -13.04 -8.73
N GLY A 214 -6.67 -12.39 -9.67
CA GLY A 214 -7.26 -11.70 -10.83
C GLY A 214 -8.06 -12.65 -11.69
N LEU A 215 -7.46 -13.77 -12.10
CA LEU A 215 -8.14 -14.83 -12.83
C LEU A 215 -9.19 -15.57 -11.97
N GLY A 216 -8.86 -15.81 -10.69
CA GLY A 216 -9.71 -16.55 -9.75
C GLY A 216 -11.09 -15.92 -9.59
N VAL A 217 -11.18 -14.59 -9.60
CA VAL A 217 -12.45 -13.87 -9.55
C VAL A 217 -13.29 -14.10 -10.81
N VAL A 218 -12.67 -14.04 -11.99
CA VAL A 218 -13.38 -14.27 -13.26
C VAL A 218 -13.96 -15.70 -13.32
N VAL A 219 -13.17 -16.69 -12.88
CA VAL A 219 -13.61 -18.09 -12.82
C VAL A 219 -14.65 -18.31 -11.72
N LEU A 220 -14.51 -17.65 -10.57
CA LEU A 220 -15.48 -17.70 -9.47
C LEU A 220 -16.84 -17.16 -9.93
N PHE A 221 -16.89 -16.04 -10.66
CA PHE A 221 -18.14 -15.53 -11.24
C PHE A 221 -18.77 -16.53 -12.21
N LEU A 222 -17.96 -17.11 -13.10
CA LEU A 222 -18.45 -18.13 -14.03
C LEU A 222 -19.01 -19.37 -13.32
N ALA A 223 -18.40 -19.77 -12.19
CA ALA A 223 -18.85 -20.90 -11.38
C ALA A 223 -20.08 -20.56 -10.52
N ALA A 224 -20.11 -19.36 -9.90
CA ALA A 224 -21.21 -18.85 -9.10
C ALA A 224 -22.51 -18.74 -9.91
N ALA A 225 -22.41 -18.32 -11.17
CA ALA A 225 -23.52 -18.33 -12.13
C ALA A 225 -24.27 -19.67 -12.21
N VAL A 226 -23.60 -20.76 -11.87
CA VAL A 226 -24.08 -22.13 -12.06
C VAL A 226 -24.40 -22.81 -10.72
N SER A 227 -23.65 -22.53 -9.65
CA SER A 227 -23.80 -23.25 -8.37
C SER A 227 -24.98 -22.77 -7.50
N PHE A 228 -25.53 -21.58 -7.74
CA PHE A 228 -26.69 -21.09 -7.00
C PHE A 228 -27.97 -21.86 -7.38
N GLY A 229 -28.79 -22.25 -6.39
CA GLY A 229 -30.08 -22.94 -6.62
C GLY A 229 -31.05 -22.14 -7.51
N ARG A 230 -32.12 -22.75 -8.01
CA ARG A 230 -33.07 -22.14 -8.99
C ARG A 230 -33.56 -20.73 -8.61
N ALA A 231 -33.71 -20.41 -7.33
CA ALA A 231 -34.11 -19.09 -6.85
C ALA A 231 -32.98 -18.03 -6.91
N HIS A 232 -31.77 -18.42 -6.55
CA HIS A 232 -30.59 -17.55 -6.50
C HIS A 232 -29.93 -17.37 -7.88
N ARG A 233 -30.05 -18.37 -8.78
CA ARG A 233 -29.73 -18.22 -10.21
C ARG A 233 -30.54 -17.10 -10.85
N LYS A 234 -31.82 -16.93 -10.50
CA LYS A 234 -32.64 -15.83 -11.04
C LYS A 234 -32.17 -14.45 -10.59
N MET A 235 -31.66 -14.30 -9.36
CA MET A 235 -31.03 -13.06 -8.90
C MET A 235 -29.69 -12.82 -9.62
N TYR A 236 -28.87 -13.85 -9.78
CA TYR A 236 -27.59 -13.75 -10.48
C TYR A 236 -27.75 -13.43 -11.98
N PHE A 237 -28.65 -14.13 -12.68
CA PHE A 237 -28.93 -13.89 -14.11
C PHE A 237 -29.80 -12.65 -14.38
N ALA A 238 -30.48 -12.10 -13.36
CA ALA A 238 -31.08 -10.76 -13.47
C ALA A 238 -30.01 -9.66 -13.46
N GLU A 239 -28.82 -9.94 -12.91
CA GLU A 239 -27.74 -8.98 -12.75
C GLU A 239 -26.60 -9.16 -13.77
N ALA A 240 -26.35 -10.38 -14.21
CA ALA A 240 -25.25 -10.76 -15.09
C ALA A 240 -25.74 -11.14 -16.49
N HIS A 241 -25.32 -10.38 -17.50
CA HIS A 241 -25.34 -10.92 -18.87
C HIS A 241 -24.39 -12.13 -18.89
N PRO A 242 -24.86 -13.33 -19.28
CA PRO A 242 -24.02 -14.52 -19.25
C PRO A 242 -22.80 -14.30 -20.15
N ILE A 243 -21.61 -14.29 -19.56
CA ILE A 243 -20.32 -14.31 -20.29
C ILE A 243 -20.07 -15.75 -20.77
N LEU A 244 -21.02 -16.32 -21.50
CA LEU A 244 -20.87 -17.63 -22.12
C LEU A 244 -20.21 -17.41 -23.48
N ILE A 245 -18.88 -17.41 -23.50
CA ILE A 245 -18.07 -17.35 -24.72
C ILE A 245 -18.15 -18.70 -25.47
N MET A 246 -18.28 -19.79 -24.71
CA MET A 246 -18.41 -21.16 -25.21
C MET A 246 -19.65 -21.82 -24.57
N PRO A 247 -20.21 -22.87 -25.21
CA PRO A 247 -21.35 -23.62 -24.66
C PRO A 247 -21.03 -24.35 -23.34
N SER A 248 -19.74 -24.47 -22.99
CA SER A 248 -19.25 -25.08 -21.75
C SER A 248 -18.42 -24.10 -20.92
N ILE A 249 -18.63 -24.13 -19.60
CA ILE A 249 -17.88 -23.36 -18.59
C ILE A 249 -16.39 -23.69 -18.63
N ARG A 250 -16.04 -24.96 -18.81
CA ARG A 250 -14.63 -25.41 -18.86
C ARG A 250 -13.92 -24.81 -20.07
N ASP A 251 -14.62 -24.74 -21.20
CA ASP A 251 -14.06 -24.17 -22.43
C ASP A 251 -13.96 -22.65 -22.35
N THR A 252 -14.96 -21.99 -21.76
CA THR A 252 -14.91 -20.55 -21.47
C THR A 252 -13.72 -20.22 -20.54
N ALA A 253 -13.55 -20.97 -19.44
CA ALA A 253 -12.42 -20.79 -18.52
C ALA A 253 -11.07 -21.01 -19.21
N ARG A 254 -10.95 -22.00 -20.09
CA ARG A 254 -9.72 -22.26 -20.86
C ARG A 254 -9.39 -21.11 -21.82
N VAL A 255 -10.39 -20.54 -22.48
CA VAL A 255 -10.22 -19.37 -23.36
C VAL A 255 -9.77 -18.16 -22.56
N LEU A 256 -10.43 -17.88 -21.43
CA LEU A 256 -10.08 -16.76 -20.55
C LEU A 256 -8.65 -16.89 -20.02
N TRP A 257 -8.24 -18.08 -19.59
CA TRP A 257 -6.86 -18.34 -19.14
C TRP A 257 -5.84 -18.05 -20.24
N LYS A 258 -6.12 -18.50 -21.48
CA LYS A 258 -5.24 -18.22 -22.64
C LYS A 258 -5.10 -16.73 -22.90
N ILE A 259 -6.20 -15.98 -22.91
CA ILE A 259 -6.18 -14.53 -23.12
C ILE A 259 -5.39 -13.84 -22.00
N TYR A 260 -5.65 -14.21 -20.75
CA TYR A 260 -4.97 -13.67 -19.58
C TYR A 260 -3.45 -13.88 -19.65
N ALA A 261 -3.01 -15.09 -20.01
CA ALA A 261 -1.60 -15.41 -20.21
C ALA A 261 -0.98 -14.63 -21.38
N ILE A 262 -1.66 -14.54 -22.53
CA ILE A 262 -1.18 -13.78 -23.70
C ILE A 262 -0.99 -12.30 -23.35
N LEU A 263 -1.98 -11.67 -22.70
CA LEU A 263 -1.90 -10.27 -22.30
C LEU A 263 -0.79 -10.04 -21.26
N THR A 264 -0.61 -10.97 -20.32
CA THR A 264 0.49 -10.90 -19.34
C THR A 264 1.84 -10.97 -20.04
N ILE A 265 2.07 -11.95 -20.92
CA ILE A 265 3.33 -12.09 -21.66
C ILE A 265 3.59 -10.86 -22.53
N ALA A 266 2.58 -10.35 -23.25
CA ALA A 266 2.69 -9.10 -24.02
C ALA A 266 3.07 -7.92 -23.11
N GLY A 267 2.44 -7.80 -21.94
CA GLY A 267 2.79 -6.80 -20.93
C GLY A 267 4.23 -6.91 -20.45
N VAL A 268 4.73 -8.12 -20.20
CA VAL A 268 6.14 -8.36 -19.82
C VAL A 268 7.08 -7.86 -20.90
N VAL A 269 6.84 -8.23 -22.17
CA VAL A 269 7.68 -7.82 -23.30
C VAL A 269 7.70 -6.29 -23.43
N ILE A 270 6.53 -5.64 -23.39
CA ILE A 270 6.43 -4.18 -23.52
C ILE A 270 7.16 -3.48 -22.36
N LEU A 271 6.93 -3.90 -21.11
CA LEU A 271 7.57 -3.27 -19.95
C LEU A 271 9.07 -3.50 -19.94
N TYR A 272 9.53 -4.69 -20.32
CA TYR A 272 10.95 -5.00 -20.39
C TYR A 272 11.67 -4.11 -21.42
N LEU A 273 11.09 -3.96 -22.62
CA LEU A 273 11.67 -3.14 -23.69
C LEU A 273 11.66 -1.64 -23.35
N THR A 274 10.58 -1.14 -22.74
CA THR A 274 10.44 0.29 -22.43
C THR A 274 11.21 0.75 -21.21
N SER A 275 11.62 -0.20 -20.36
CA SER A 275 12.33 0.05 -19.11
C SER A 275 13.81 -0.33 -19.18
N TRP A 276 14.29 -0.82 -20.32
CA TRP A 276 15.70 -1.16 -20.55
C TRP A 276 16.55 0.11 -20.70
N PRO A 277 17.75 0.21 -20.07
CA PRO A 277 18.43 -0.76 -19.19
C PRO A 277 18.14 -0.57 -17.69
N ASN A 278 17.21 0.32 -17.33
CA ASN A 278 16.99 0.80 -15.96
C ASN A 278 16.20 -0.16 -15.04
N SER A 279 15.67 -1.26 -15.59
CA SER A 279 14.90 -2.25 -14.82
C SER A 279 15.23 -3.68 -15.23
N SER A 280 15.05 -4.60 -14.27
CA SER A 280 15.28 -6.03 -14.50
C SER A 280 14.08 -6.71 -15.18
N LEU A 281 14.31 -7.87 -15.82
CA LEU A 281 13.21 -8.73 -16.28
C LEU A 281 12.25 -9.11 -15.14
N PHE A 282 12.78 -9.23 -13.92
CA PHE A 282 11.99 -9.51 -12.73
C PHE A 282 10.98 -8.38 -12.45
N ASP A 283 11.37 -7.11 -12.57
CA ASP A 283 10.46 -5.97 -12.41
C ASP A 283 9.34 -6.04 -13.45
N ALA A 284 9.67 -6.30 -14.72
CA ALA A 284 8.69 -6.36 -15.81
C ALA A 284 7.69 -7.51 -15.63
N VAL A 285 8.14 -8.69 -15.21
CA VAL A 285 7.28 -9.85 -14.92
C VAL A 285 6.30 -9.54 -13.79
N ASN A 286 6.79 -8.99 -12.68
CA ASN A 286 5.95 -8.67 -11.53
C ASN A 286 4.91 -7.59 -11.86
N HIS A 287 5.32 -6.49 -12.49
CA HIS A 287 4.41 -5.40 -12.82
C HIS A 287 3.38 -5.77 -13.90
N ALA A 288 3.74 -6.62 -14.87
CA ALA A 288 2.78 -7.09 -15.87
C ALA A 288 1.71 -7.99 -15.22
N MET A 289 2.12 -8.88 -14.32
CA MET A 289 1.21 -9.73 -13.55
C MET A 289 0.21 -8.90 -12.74
N THR A 290 0.69 -7.91 -11.98
CA THR A 290 -0.15 -7.09 -11.10
C THR A 290 -0.96 -6.05 -11.86
N GLY A 291 -0.46 -5.55 -12.99
CA GLY A 291 -1.17 -4.64 -13.88
C GLY A 291 -2.35 -5.29 -14.59
N ILE A 292 -2.16 -6.46 -15.22
CA ILE A 292 -3.25 -7.20 -15.89
C ILE A 292 -4.26 -7.74 -14.87
N ALA A 293 -3.82 -8.08 -13.66
CA ALA A 293 -4.70 -8.46 -12.54
C ALA A 293 -5.48 -7.30 -11.92
N THR A 294 -5.18 -6.04 -12.30
CA THR A 294 -5.67 -4.82 -11.63
C THR A 294 -5.50 -4.90 -10.12
N GLY A 295 -4.27 -5.19 -9.66
CA GLY A 295 -3.95 -5.37 -8.24
C GLY A 295 -2.91 -4.40 -7.68
N GLY A 296 -2.05 -3.83 -8.52
CA GLY A 296 -1.27 -2.65 -8.12
C GLY A 296 -0.01 -2.90 -7.30
N PHE A 297 0.33 -4.14 -6.98
CA PHE A 297 1.58 -4.40 -6.27
C PHE A 297 2.78 -4.07 -7.16
N SER A 298 3.68 -3.28 -6.60
CA SER A 298 4.98 -2.96 -7.19
C SER A 298 6.09 -3.68 -6.44
N VAL A 299 7.18 -3.95 -7.14
CA VAL A 299 8.44 -4.41 -6.55
C VAL A 299 9.29 -3.27 -6.00
N ARG A 300 8.87 -2.02 -6.23
CA ARG A 300 9.54 -0.83 -5.69
C ARG A 300 8.63 -0.09 -4.70
N GLY A 301 9.20 0.45 -3.63
CA GLY A 301 8.45 1.25 -2.65
C GLY A 301 7.78 2.44 -3.32
N SER A 302 8.49 3.11 -4.23
CA SER A 302 8.01 4.29 -4.95
C SER A 302 7.07 3.99 -6.13
N SER A 303 6.67 2.73 -6.34
CA SER A 303 5.85 2.30 -7.46
C SER A 303 6.42 2.77 -8.82
N PHE A 304 5.63 3.44 -9.66
CA PHE A 304 6.04 3.88 -10.99
C PHE A 304 6.76 5.24 -11.04
N SER A 305 6.91 5.92 -9.89
CA SER A 305 7.61 7.22 -9.85
C SER A 305 9.11 7.09 -10.20
N ALA A 306 9.73 5.94 -9.94
CA ALA A 306 11.14 5.69 -10.26
C ALA A 306 11.38 5.35 -11.74
N TYR A 307 10.33 5.04 -12.50
CA TYR A 307 10.46 4.63 -13.90
C TYR A 307 10.34 5.83 -14.85
N GLY A 308 10.99 5.73 -16.01
CA GLY A 308 10.95 6.76 -17.05
C GLY A 308 9.58 6.89 -17.73
N LEU A 309 9.41 7.97 -18.51
CA LEU A 309 8.15 8.28 -19.18
C LEU A 309 7.65 7.13 -20.09
N ALA A 310 8.55 6.47 -20.82
CA ALA A 310 8.21 5.35 -21.70
C ALA A 310 7.50 4.22 -20.93
N THR A 311 8.10 3.76 -19.84
CA THR A 311 7.51 2.73 -18.96
C THR A 311 6.18 3.19 -18.36
N ARG A 312 6.09 4.44 -17.91
CA ARG A 312 4.85 5.00 -17.34
C ARG A 312 3.72 4.97 -18.37
N LEU A 313 3.98 5.35 -19.62
CA LEU A 313 2.98 5.30 -20.68
C LEU A 313 2.63 3.86 -21.08
N SER A 314 3.60 2.96 -21.10
CA SER A 314 3.37 1.55 -21.40
C SER A 314 2.50 0.85 -20.35
N VAL A 315 2.67 1.14 -19.06
CA VAL A 315 1.82 0.54 -18.03
C VAL A 315 0.39 1.07 -18.08
N LEU A 316 0.13 2.31 -18.54
CA LEU A 316 -1.24 2.80 -18.76
C LEU A 316 -2.04 1.87 -19.69
N LEU A 317 -1.40 1.42 -20.76
CA LEU A 317 -2.00 0.50 -21.72
C LEU A 317 -2.29 -0.86 -21.08
N ILE A 318 -1.40 -1.37 -20.21
CA ILE A 318 -1.61 -2.61 -19.46
C ILE A 318 -2.77 -2.47 -18.46
N MET A 319 -2.88 -1.33 -17.78
CA MET A 319 -4.00 -1.04 -16.87
C MET A 319 -5.34 -1.05 -17.61
N VAL A 320 -5.39 -0.40 -18.78
CA VAL A 320 -6.59 -0.40 -19.64
C VAL A 320 -6.91 -1.81 -20.13
N TRP A 321 -5.91 -2.61 -20.49
CA TRP A 321 -6.13 -4.00 -20.88
C TRP A 321 -6.72 -4.85 -19.76
N GLY A 322 -6.19 -4.74 -18.54
CA GLY A 322 -6.73 -5.46 -17.37
C GLY A 322 -8.17 -5.06 -17.02
N ALA A 323 -8.49 -3.77 -17.11
CA ALA A 323 -9.82 -3.25 -16.82
C ALA A 323 -10.84 -3.43 -17.97
N THR A 324 -10.41 -3.87 -19.15
CA THR A 324 -11.32 -4.15 -20.27
C THR A 324 -11.88 -5.57 -20.18
N ASN A 325 -13.13 -5.75 -20.62
CA ASN A 325 -13.79 -7.04 -20.69
C ASN A 325 -13.00 -8.06 -21.54
N PHE A 326 -12.73 -9.25 -21.00
CA PHE A 326 -11.98 -10.31 -21.71
C PHE A 326 -12.63 -10.77 -23.03
N THR A 327 -13.95 -10.62 -23.18
CA THR A 327 -14.65 -10.91 -24.45
C THR A 327 -14.25 -9.95 -25.57
N VAL A 328 -13.87 -8.72 -25.25
CA VAL A 328 -13.39 -7.74 -26.24
C VAL A 328 -12.01 -8.16 -26.73
N HIS A 329 -11.13 -8.54 -25.80
CA HIS A 329 -9.80 -9.07 -26.13
C HIS A 329 -9.88 -10.32 -27.01
N GLU A 330 -10.82 -11.23 -26.70
CA GLU A 330 -11.08 -12.41 -27.53
C GLU A 330 -11.47 -12.03 -28.96
N LYS A 331 -12.39 -11.08 -29.14
CA LYS A 331 -12.82 -10.60 -30.47
C LYS A 331 -11.66 -10.01 -31.26
N VAL A 332 -10.81 -9.22 -30.61
CA VAL A 332 -9.63 -8.63 -31.25
C VAL A 332 -8.64 -9.72 -31.69
N LEU A 333 -8.38 -10.72 -30.84
CA LEU A 333 -7.48 -11.84 -31.16
C LEU A 333 -8.02 -12.71 -32.29
N ARG A 334 -9.32 -13.03 -32.30
CA ARG A 334 -9.96 -13.79 -33.39
C ARG A 334 -10.04 -12.99 -34.69
N GLY A 335 -10.24 -11.68 -34.60
CA GLY A 335 -10.28 -10.75 -35.72
C GLY A 335 -8.91 -10.37 -36.30
N ARG A 336 -7.85 -11.18 -36.08
CA ARG A 336 -6.47 -10.91 -36.52
C ARG A 336 -5.90 -9.57 -36.03
N LEU A 337 -6.13 -9.24 -34.75
CA LEU A 337 -5.66 -8.00 -34.11
C LEU A 337 -6.30 -6.72 -34.67
N ASN A 338 -7.53 -6.80 -35.19
CA ASN A 338 -8.25 -5.61 -35.63
C ASN A 338 -8.64 -4.72 -34.43
N LEU A 339 -7.86 -3.66 -34.19
CA LEU A 339 -8.07 -2.70 -33.10
C LEU A 339 -9.41 -1.95 -33.22
N ARG A 340 -10.04 -1.93 -34.39
CA ARG A 340 -11.36 -1.31 -34.57
C ARG A 340 -12.42 -1.98 -33.69
N GLU A 341 -12.32 -3.29 -33.45
CA GLU A 341 -13.23 -4.01 -32.55
C GLU A 341 -13.09 -3.55 -31.09
N PHE A 342 -11.88 -3.19 -30.68
CA PHE A 342 -11.61 -2.66 -29.34
C PHE A 342 -12.28 -1.29 -29.14
N PHE A 343 -12.05 -0.35 -30.07
CA PHE A 343 -12.60 1.00 -29.98
C PHE A 343 -14.08 1.09 -30.37
N ASN A 344 -14.66 0.10 -31.04
CA ASN A 344 -16.10 0.05 -31.29
C ASN A 344 -16.89 -0.29 -30.02
N ASN A 345 -16.26 -0.95 -29.03
CA ASN A 345 -16.92 -1.28 -27.78
C ASN A 345 -17.33 0.00 -27.01
N MET A 346 -18.55 0.00 -26.48
CA MET A 346 -19.09 1.18 -25.79
C MET A 346 -18.47 1.42 -24.40
N GLU A 347 -18.15 0.37 -23.64
CA GLU A 347 -17.52 0.50 -22.32
C GLU A 347 -16.08 1.00 -22.45
N VAL A 348 -15.34 0.52 -23.45
CA VAL A 348 -13.97 1.00 -23.75
C VAL A 348 -13.99 2.49 -24.09
N ARG A 349 -14.86 2.92 -25.00
CA ARG A 349 -14.98 4.35 -25.35
C ARG A 349 -15.36 5.21 -24.15
N PHE A 350 -16.28 4.73 -23.33
CA PHE A 350 -16.71 5.45 -22.12
C PHE A 350 -15.58 5.55 -21.09
N MET A 351 -14.82 4.47 -20.89
CA MET A 351 -13.63 4.45 -20.03
C MET A 351 -12.58 5.46 -20.49
N LEU A 352 -12.23 5.45 -21.78
CA LEU A 352 -11.25 6.39 -22.34
C LEU A 352 -11.74 7.85 -22.25
N LEU A 353 -13.04 8.08 -22.43
CA LEU A 353 -13.64 9.39 -22.25
C LEU A 353 -13.55 9.87 -20.80
N LEU A 354 -13.86 9.00 -19.82
CA LEU A 354 -13.71 9.34 -18.40
C LEU A 354 -12.24 9.64 -18.06
N ILE A 355 -11.30 8.84 -18.58
CA ILE A 355 -9.86 9.09 -18.37
C ILE A 355 -9.48 10.45 -18.95
N ALA A 356 -9.88 10.77 -20.17
CA ALA A 356 -9.54 12.04 -20.79
C ALA A 356 -10.14 13.24 -20.03
N VAL A 357 -11.41 13.16 -19.64
CA VAL A 357 -12.11 14.24 -18.92
C VAL A 357 -11.48 14.48 -17.56
N PHE A 358 -11.27 13.43 -16.75
CA PHE A 358 -10.70 13.59 -15.41
C PHE A 358 -9.21 13.95 -15.44
N ALA A 359 -8.44 13.43 -16.41
CA ALA A 359 -7.06 13.87 -16.59
C ALA A 359 -7.00 15.36 -16.92
N LEU A 360 -7.92 15.89 -17.74
CA LEU A 360 -7.99 17.32 -18.03
C LEU A 360 -8.39 18.15 -16.79
N ILE A 361 -9.31 17.66 -15.96
CA ILE A 361 -9.70 18.31 -14.70
C ILE A 361 -8.52 18.38 -13.72
N LEU A 362 -7.71 17.32 -13.64
CA LEU A 362 -6.57 17.23 -12.73
C LEU A 362 -5.32 17.97 -13.23
N LEU A 363 -5.20 18.16 -14.55
CA LEU A 363 -4.01 18.72 -15.19
C LEU A 363 -3.48 20.02 -14.57
N PRO A 364 -4.33 21.02 -14.20
CA PRO A 364 -3.85 22.26 -13.58
C PRO A 364 -3.25 22.06 -12.18
N SER A 365 -3.66 21.01 -11.48
CA SER A 365 -3.29 20.80 -10.07
C SER A 365 -2.04 19.92 -9.90
N VAL A 366 -1.85 18.93 -10.79
CA VAL A 366 -0.83 17.88 -10.59
C VAL A 366 0.09 17.67 -11.80
N GLY A 367 -0.15 18.37 -12.90
CA GLY A 367 0.61 18.23 -14.14
C GLY A 367 0.14 17.05 -15.02
N PRO A 368 0.55 17.02 -16.29
CA PRO A 368 -0.05 16.15 -17.31
C PRO A 368 0.23 14.66 -17.09
N VAL A 369 1.44 14.32 -16.64
CA VAL A 369 1.86 12.92 -16.45
C VAL A 369 1.09 12.30 -15.28
N ASP A 370 1.10 12.94 -14.11
CA ASP A 370 0.44 12.41 -12.93
C ASP A 370 -1.08 12.47 -13.06
N ALA A 371 -1.64 13.49 -13.72
CA ALA A 371 -3.06 13.57 -14.00
C ALA A 371 -3.55 12.39 -14.84
N LEU A 372 -2.87 12.08 -15.94
CA LEU A 372 -3.22 10.94 -16.80
C LEU A 372 -3.00 9.60 -16.07
N PHE A 373 -1.88 9.48 -15.36
CA PHE A 373 -1.48 8.25 -14.70
C PHE A 373 -2.43 7.87 -13.57
N GLN A 374 -2.67 8.80 -12.64
CA GLN A 374 -3.50 8.54 -11.46
C GLN A 374 -4.97 8.40 -11.82
N THR A 375 -5.45 9.16 -12.82
CA THR A 375 -6.81 8.98 -13.36
C THR A 375 -7.00 7.57 -13.93
N THR A 376 -6.05 7.10 -14.73
CA THR A 376 -6.11 5.75 -15.32
C THR A 376 -6.01 4.69 -14.24
N SER A 377 -5.08 4.84 -13.29
CA SER A 377 -4.89 3.91 -12.19
C SER A 377 -6.14 3.79 -11.30
N ALA A 378 -6.75 4.93 -10.94
CA ALA A 378 -7.96 5.00 -10.13
C ALA A 378 -9.17 4.37 -10.84
N LEU A 379 -9.42 4.72 -12.10
CA LEU A 379 -10.57 4.20 -12.84
C LEU A 379 -10.44 2.70 -13.14
N THR A 380 -9.24 2.24 -13.52
CA THR A 380 -9.03 0.82 -13.85
C THR A 380 -9.04 -0.06 -12.60
N GLY A 381 -8.91 0.53 -11.41
CA GLY A 381 -8.75 -0.20 -10.16
C GLY A 381 -7.37 -0.85 -10.05
N THR A 382 -6.36 -0.34 -10.76
CA THR A 382 -5.03 -0.96 -10.72
C THR A 382 -4.24 -0.54 -9.49
N GLY A 383 -4.25 0.73 -9.10
CA GLY A 383 -3.55 1.17 -7.88
C GLY A 383 -2.07 1.47 -8.00
N PHE A 384 -1.50 1.50 -9.21
CA PHE A 384 -0.15 2.02 -9.39
C PHE A 384 -0.12 3.52 -9.13
N SER A 385 1.01 4.01 -8.64
CA SER A 385 1.18 5.43 -8.33
C SER A 385 2.48 5.98 -8.91
N THR A 386 2.45 7.22 -9.38
CA THR A 386 3.63 8.01 -9.76
C THR A 386 3.89 9.18 -8.81
N ALA A 387 2.97 9.47 -7.90
CA ALA A 387 2.99 10.63 -7.03
C ALA A 387 2.52 10.30 -5.61
N ASP A 388 2.93 11.11 -4.66
CA ASP A 388 2.47 11.04 -3.28
C ASP A 388 1.09 11.72 -3.15
N ILE A 389 0.03 10.92 -3.24
CA ILE A 389 -1.37 11.39 -3.19
C ILE A 389 -1.71 11.97 -1.81
N ALA A 390 -0.99 11.60 -0.74
CA ALA A 390 -1.24 12.14 0.59
C ALA A 390 -1.08 13.67 0.61
N LYS A 391 -0.11 14.18 -0.17
CA LYS A 391 0.20 15.62 -0.33
C LYS A 391 -0.75 16.38 -1.25
N TRP A 392 -1.64 15.68 -1.97
CA TRP A 392 -2.56 16.34 -2.89
C TRP A 392 -3.68 17.05 -2.12
N GLY A 393 -4.20 18.13 -2.70
CA GLY A 393 -5.38 18.81 -2.17
C GLY A 393 -6.65 17.95 -2.27
N ASP A 394 -7.70 18.39 -1.58
CA ASP A 394 -8.96 17.64 -1.49
C ASP A 394 -9.69 17.51 -2.84
N GLY A 395 -9.59 18.53 -3.71
CA GLY A 395 -10.18 18.50 -5.05
C GLY A 395 -9.68 17.32 -5.90
N PRO A 396 -8.36 17.17 -6.11
CA PRO A 396 -7.79 16.01 -6.80
C PRO A 396 -8.16 14.67 -6.16
N LYS A 397 -8.13 14.57 -4.82
CA LYS A 397 -8.53 13.37 -4.10
C LYS A 397 -9.99 13.01 -4.38
N ALA A 398 -10.89 13.99 -4.38
CA ALA A 398 -12.32 13.80 -4.66
C ALA A 398 -12.57 13.31 -6.09
N ALA A 399 -11.84 13.86 -7.06
CA ALA A 399 -11.91 13.41 -8.45
C ALA A 399 -11.50 11.94 -8.58
N LEU A 400 -10.41 11.53 -7.91
CA LEU A 400 -9.98 10.13 -7.90
C LEU A 400 -11.00 9.22 -7.20
N VAL A 401 -11.63 9.65 -6.10
CA VAL A 401 -12.71 8.89 -5.44
C VAL A 401 -13.85 8.55 -6.40
N VAL A 402 -14.29 9.51 -7.22
CA VAL A 402 -15.33 9.27 -8.22
C VAL A 402 -14.92 8.18 -9.20
N LEU A 403 -13.67 8.20 -9.68
CA LEU A 403 -13.16 7.18 -10.61
C LEU A 403 -13.04 5.80 -9.96
N MET A 404 -12.55 5.74 -8.71
CA MET A 404 -12.42 4.49 -7.95
C MET A 404 -13.77 3.82 -7.69
N MET A 405 -14.85 4.59 -7.55
CA MET A 405 -16.21 4.03 -7.44
C MET A 405 -16.73 3.45 -8.76
N ILE A 406 -16.34 4.01 -9.90
CA ILE A 406 -16.82 3.57 -11.23
C ILE A 406 -16.19 2.23 -11.62
N GLY A 407 -14.87 2.12 -11.54
CA GLY A 407 -14.13 0.90 -11.88
C GLY A 407 -14.08 0.58 -13.38
N GLY A 408 -13.66 -0.66 -13.69
CA GLY A 408 -13.49 -1.17 -15.06
C GLY A 408 -14.78 -1.72 -15.71
N SER A 409 -14.61 -2.35 -16.86
CA SER A 409 -15.71 -2.98 -17.61
C SER A 409 -16.25 -4.22 -16.90
N TYR A 410 -17.49 -4.58 -17.19
CA TYR A 410 -18.01 -5.88 -16.77
C TYR A 410 -17.19 -7.02 -17.39
N GLY A 411 -16.95 -8.11 -16.64
CA GLY A 411 -16.12 -9.23 -17.12
C GLY A 411 -14.62 -8.91 -17.26
N SER A 412 -14.13 -7.89 -16.56
CA SER A 412 -12.71 -7.58 -16.37
C SER A 412 -12.20 -8.07 -14.99
N THR A 413 -10.91 -7.87 -14.69
CA THR A 413 -10.33 -8.14 -13.36
C THR A 413 -10.58 -7.04 -12.33
N SER A 414 -11.07 -5.87 -12.79
CA SER A 414 -11.36 -4.71 -11.95
C SER A 414 -12.57 -4.96 -11.05
N SER A 415 -12.66 -4.25 -9.91
CA SER A 415 -13.82 -4.27 -9.00
C SER A 415 -14.58 -2.93 -9.10
N ALA A 416 -15.32 -2.53 -8.07
CA ALA A 416 -16.23 -1.38 -8.01
C ALA A 416 -17.55 -1.55 -8.80
N ILE A 417 -18.29 -0.46 -8.99
CA ILE A 417 -19.69 -0.49 -9.50
C ILE A 417 -19.79 -1.05 -10.93
N LYS A 418 -18.72 -0.94 -11.71
CA LYS A 418 -18.57 -1.30 -13.13
C LYS A 418 -19.15 -0.25 -14.08
N LEU A 419 -18.43 -0.04 -15.18
CA LEU A 419 -18.78 0.93 -16.23
C LEU A 419 -20.19 0.72 -16.79
N ILE A 420 -20.61 -0.52 -17.06
CA ILE A 420 -21.93 -0.79 -17.63
C ILE A 420 -23.07 -0.28 -16.73
N ARG A 421 -22.94 -0.43 -15.39
CA ARG A 421 -23.95 0.04 -14.44
C ARG A 421 -24.03 1.57 -14.46
N ILE A 422 -22.90 2.25 -14.52
CA ILE A 422 -22.84 3.72 -14.65
C ILE A 422 -23.48 4.20 -15.96
N ILE A 423 -23.24 3.51 -17.07
CA ILE A 423 -23.87 3.84 -18.36
C ILE A 423 -25.39 3.66 -18.29
N ILE A 424 -25.87 2.58 -17.67
CA ILE A 424 -27.31 2.33 -17.46
C ILE A 424 -27.93 3.45 -16.62
N LEU A 425 -27.28 3.86 -15.52
CA LEU A 425 -27.76 4.96 -14.67
C LEU A 425 -27.85 6.28 -15.43
N ALA A 426 -26.80 6.65 -16.17
CA ALA A 426 -26.80 7.86 -17.00
C ALA A 426 -27.90 7.82 -18.09
N LYS A 427 -28.10 6.66 -18.73
CA LYS A 427 -29.16 6.45 -19.72
C LYS A 427 -30.55 6.50 -19.09
N THR A 428 -30.71 5.99 -17.88
CA THR A 428 -31.97 6.02 -17.14
C THR A 428 -32.41 7.45 -16.85
N VAL A 429 -31.47 8.33 -16.44
CA VAL A 429 -31.76 9.77 -16.30
C VAL A 429 -32.24 10.35 -17.62
N HIS A 430 -31.53 10.09 -18.72
CA HIS A 430 -31.91 10.57 -20.05
C HIS A 430 -33.29 10.04 -20.50
N TRP A 431 -33.57 8.75 -20.31
CA TRP A 431 -34.87 8.16 -20.66
C TRP A 431 -36.01 8.72 -19.81
N THR A 432 -35.78 8.96 -18.52
CA THR A 432 -36.76 9.53 -17.60
C THR A 432 -37.10 10.97 -18.00
N LEU A 433 -36.07 11.79 -18.28
CA LEU A 433 -36.28 13.16 -18.79
C LEU A 433 -37.05 13.14 -20.11
N LYS A 434 -36.65 12.30 -21.06
CA LYS A 434 -37.34 12.18 -22.35
C LYS A 434 -38.81 11.75 -22.18
N LYS A 435 -39.09 10.80 -21.29
CA LYS A 435 -40.46 10.35 -20.98
C LYS A 435 -41.29 11.47 -20.37
N GLY A 436 -40.69 12.32 -19.53
CA GLY A 436 -41.37 13.48 -18.93
C GLY A 436 -41.87 14.53 -19.93
N PHE A 437 -41.25 14.61 -21.11
CA PHE A 437 -41.70 15.50 -22.21
C PHE A 437 -42.67 14.83 -23.20
N LEU A 438 -42.96 13.54 -23.02
CA LEU A 438 -43.86 12.79 -23.90
C LEU A 438 -45.22 12.59 -23.22
N PRO A 439 -46.31 12.38 -24.00
CA PRO A 439 -47.61 12.06 -23.43
C PRO A 439 -47.56 10.81 -22.53
N GLU A 440 -48.43 10.72 -21.51
CA GLU A 440 -48.43 9.61 -20.53
C GLU A 440 -48.48 8.21 -21.15
N ARG A 441 -49.05 8.07 -22.35
CA ARG A 441 -49.16 6.81 -23.09
C ARG A 441 -47.91 6.45 -23.92
N ALA A 442 -46.90 7.31 -23.95
CA ALA A 442 -45.70 7.09 -24.73
C ALA A 442 -44.80 6.02 -24.08
N VAL A 443 -44.57 4.92 -24.79
CA VAL A 443 -43.63 3.89 -24.38
C VAL A 443 -42.24 4.23 -24.90
N VAL A 444 -41.32 4.58 -23.99
CA VAL A 444 -39.91 4.81 -24.33
C VAL A 444 -39.13 3.51 -24.06
N PRO A 445 -38.75 2.74 -25.11
CA PRO A 445 -38.01 1.50 -24.89
C PRO A 445 -36.59 1.82 -24.40
N MET A 446 -36.25 1.28 -23.23
CA MET A 446 -34.96 1.49 -22.55
C MET A 446 -33.88 0.59 -23.16
N LYS A 447 -33.51 0.87 -24.41
CA LYS A 447 -32.59 0.03 -25.20
C LYS A 447 -31.13 0.49 -25.10
N LEU A 448 -30.23 -0.46 -24.83
CA LEU A 448 -28.79 -0.27 -24.82
C LEU A 448 -28.08 -1.49 -25.42
N GLY A 449 -27.23 -1.29 -26.43
CA GLY A 449 -26.45 -2.37 -27.05
C GLY A 449 -27.29 -3.50 -27.67
N GLY A 450 -28.52 -3.22 -28.11
CA GLY A 450 -29.46 -4.21 -28.65
C GLY A 450 -30.31 -4.93 -27.59
N HIS A 451 -29.98 -4.78 -26.30
CA HIS A 451 -30.79 -5.27 -25.19
C HIS A 451 -31.83 -4.23 -24.75
N THR A 452 -33.03 -4.66 -24.37
CA THR A 452 -34.06 -3.79 -23.79
C THR A 452 -34.10 -4.03 -22.30
N TYR A 453 -33.70 -3.04 -21.51
CA TYR A 453 -33.70 -3.13 -20.06
C TYR A 453 -35.12 -2.95 -19.53
N THR A 454 -35.49 -3.83 -18.62
CA THR A 454 -36.74 -3.76 -17.86
C THR A 454 -36.59 -2.78 -16.68
N GLU A 455 -37.70 -2.23 -16.20
CA GLU A 455 -37.68 -1.36 -15.02
C GLU A 455 -37.11 -2.08 -13.79
N ARG A 456 -37.31 -3.40 -13.70
CA ARG A 456 -36.75 -4.24 -12.64
C ARG A 456 -35.21 -4.26 -12.67
N GLU A 457 -34.61 -4.52 -13.84
CA GLU A 457 -33.14 -4.54 -13.98
C GLU A 457 -32.53 -3.17 -13.64
N ILE A 458 -33.20 -2.07 -14.02
CA ILE A 458 -32.76 -0.71 -13.67
C ILE A 458 -32.83 -0.47 -12.17
N MET A 459 -33.91 -0.92 -11.51
CA MET A 459 -34.04 -0.82 -10.05
C MET A 459 -32.97 -1.65 -9.33
N GLU A 460 -32.61 -2.83 -9.85
CA GLU A 460 -31.51 -3.64 -9.31
C GLU A 460 -30.16 -2.91 -9.42
N VAL A 461 -29.88 -2.26 -10.55
CA VAL A 461 -28.68 -1.42 -10.72
C VAL A 461 -28.67 -0.22 -9.74
N LEU A 462 -29.81 0.47 -9.58
CA LEU A 462 -29.94 1.58 -8.64
C LEU A 462 -29.72 1.15 -7.19
N MET A 463 -30.35 0.05 -6.76
CA MET A 463 -30.18 -0.50 -5.41
C MET A 463 -28.73 -0.90 -5.15
N TYR A 464 -28.08 -1.56 -6.11
CA TYR A 464 -26.67 -1.90 -6.01
C TYR A 464 -25.81 -0.66 -5.75
N THR A 465 -25.95 0.37 -6.59
CA THR A 465 -25.16 1.60 -6.47
C THR A 465 -25.43 2.32 -5.16
N PHE A 466 -26.69 2.36 -4.71
CA PHE A 466 -27.04 2.98 -3.43
C PHE A 466 -26.41 2.26 -2.24
N ILE A 467 -26.49 0.92 -2.19
CA ILE A 467 -25.86 0.14 -1.13
C ILE A 467 -24.33 0.30 -1.17
N TYR A 468 -23.72 0.32 -2.36
CA TYR A 468 -22.29 0.57 -2.53
C TYR A 468 -21.87 1.89 -1.87
N VAL A 469 -22.58 2.97 -2.16
CA VAL A 469 -22.26 4.29 -1.61
C VAL A 469 -22.45 4.33 -0.09
N ILE A 470 -23.52 3.71 0.44
CA ILE A 470 -23.73 3.61 1.89
C ILE A 470 -22.57 2.89 2.58
N LEU A 471 -22.20 1.70 2.10
CA LEU A 471 -21.13 0.92 2.72
C LEU A 471 -19.78 1.65 2.69
N MET A 472 -19.53 2.41 1.63
CA MET A 472 -18.35 3.27 1.53
C MET A 472 -18.38 4.36 2.61
N PHE A 473 -19.49 5.10 2.74
CA PHE A 473 -19.60 6.13 3.78
C PHE A 473 -19.55 5.57 5.21
N VAL A 474 -20.06 4.35 5.44
CA VAL A 474 -19.93 3.68 6.74
C VAL A 474 -18.46 3.41 7.07
N GLY A 475 -17.67 2.86 6.14
CA GLY A 475 -16.24 2.63 6.40
C GLY A 475 -15.45 3.92 6.54
N ALA A 476 -15.77 4.96 5.76
CA ALA A 476 -15.22 6.29 5.94
C ALA A 476 -15.57 6.85 7.34
N GLY A 477 -16.80 6.64 7.82
CA GLY A 477 -17.23 7.02 9.17
C GLY A 477 -16.42 6.34 10.28
N ILE A 478 -16.08 5.06 10.10
CA ILE A 478 -15.20 4.34 11.04
C ILE A 478 -13.81 4.97 11.07
N LEU A 479 -13.23 5.31 9.91
CA LEU A 479 -11.93 5.97 9.86
C LEU A 479 -11.96 7.38 10.47
N MET A 480 -13.01 8.15 10.22
CA MET A 480 -13.20 9.46 10.86
C MET A 480 -13.30 9.35 12.38
N ALA A 481 -14.00 8.33 12.89
CA ALA A 481 -14.07 8.05 14.32
C ALA A 481 -12.71 7.68 14.95
N LEU A 482 -11.77 7.19 14.15
CA LEU A 482 -10.38 6.93 14.57
C LEU A 482 -9.48 8.18 14.50
N GLY A 483 -10.03 9.35 14.15
CA GLY A 483 -9.32 10.63 14.13
C GLY A 483 -8.72 11.00 12.76
N TYR A 484 -9.01 10.26 11.69
CA TYR A 484 -8.50 10.57 10.36
C TYR A 484 -9.32 11.68 9.66
N PRO A 485 -8.69 12.54 8.83
CA PRO A 485 -9.41 13.60 8.10
C PRO A 485 -10.54 13.05 7.21
N PRO A 486 -11.66 13.78 7.05
CA PRO A 486 -12.81 13.31 6.28
C PRO A 486 -12.49 12.92 4.83
N MET A 487 -11.80 13.78 4.08
CA MET A 487 -11.48 13.52 2.68
C MET A 487 -10.58 12.29 2.52
N ASN A 488 -9.56 12.16 3.37
CA ASN A 488 -8.67 11.00 3.37
C ASN A 488 -9.42 9.72 3.76
N SER A 489 -10.35 9.79 4.72
CA SER A 489 -11.18 8.65 5.13
C SER A 489 -12.10 8.17 4.01
N ILE A 490 -12.75 9.10 3.31
CA ILE A 490 -13.58 8.78 2.13
C ILE A 490 -12.70 8.18 1.03
N PHE A 491 -11.51 8.74 0.80
CA PHE A 491 -10.57 8.24 -0.20
C PHE A 491 -10.15 6.79 0.05
N GLU A 492 -9.77 6.47 1.27
CA GLU A 492 -9.29 5.15 1.67
C GLU A 492 -10.41 4.12 1.64
N SER A 493 -11.61 4.55 2.04
CA SER A 493 -12.79 3.71 1.97
C SER A 493 -13.20 3.39 0.53
N ALA A 494 -13.19 4.39 -0.37
CA ALA A 494 -13.45 4.20 -1.79
C ALA A 494 -12.38 3.30 -2.44
N SER A 495 -11.11 3.51 -2.10
CA SER A 495 -10.00 2.70 -2.59
C SER A 495 -10.10 1.25 -2.13
N ALA A 496 -10.40 1.01 -0.86
CA ALA A 496 -10.60 -0.32 -0.31
C ALA A 496 -11.81 -1.02 -0.92
N GLN A 497 -12.98 -0.38 -0.96
CA GLN A 497 -14.19 -0.98 -1.51
C GLN A 497 -14.14 -1.16 -3.04
N GLY A 498 -13.37 -0.35 -3.77
CA GLY A 498 -13.09 -0.53 -5.19
C GLY A 498 -11.94 -1.52 -5.47
N ASN A 499 -11.28 -2.04 -4.42
CA ASN A 499 -10.04 -2.82 -4.51
C ASN A 499 -8.95 -2.13 -5.36
N VAL A 500 -8.87 -0.81 -5.30
CA VAL A 500 -7.94 -0.01 -6.11
C VAL A 500 -6.55 -0.04 -5.52
N GLY A 501 -6.40 0.22 -4.23
CA GLY A 501 -5.09 0.17 -3.54
C GLY A 501 -4.28 1.47 -3.58
N LEU A 502 -4.85 2.58 -4.08
CA LEU A 502 -4.30 3.92 -3.85
C LEU A 502 -4.53 4.35 -2.40
N THR A 503 -3.62 5.12 -1.82
CA THR A 503 -3.73 5.62 -0.44
C THR A 503 -3.55 7.12 -0.38
N ALA A 504 -4.28 7.77 0.53
CA ALA A 504 -4.12 9.19 0.87
C ALA A 504 -3.24 9.37 2.12
N GLY A 505 -2.50 8.32 2.53
CA GLY A 505 -1.59 8.33 3.67
C GLY A 505 -2.20 7.84 5.00
N VAL A 506 -3.42 7.27 4.99
CA VAL A 506 -4.05 6.71 6.20
C VAL A 506 -3.73 5.24 6.37
N THR A 507 -3.82 4.48 5.27
CA THR A 507 -3.57 3.04 5.30
C THR A 507 -2.08 2.78 5.52
N SER A 508 -1.75 2.23 6.69
CA SER A 508 -0.37 1.92 7.08
C SER A 508 -0.33 0.67 7.96
N ALA A 509 0.85 0.06 8.09
CA ALA A 509 1.04 -1.10 8.96
C ALA A 509 0.74 -0.77 10.44
N GLY A 510 0.93 0.49 10.85
CA GLY A 510 0.66 0.98 12.20
C GLY A 510 -0.78 1.39 12.48
N MET A 511 -1.70 1.34 11.51
CA MET A 511 -3.08 1.81 11.72
C MET A 511 -3.82 0.98 12.80
N PRO A 512 -4.78 1.57 13.54
CA PRO A 512 -5.56 0.86 14.54
C PRO A 512 -6.27 -0.39 13.99
N LEU A 513 -6.41 -1.42 14.83
CA LEU A 513 -7.02 -2.71 14.44
C LEU A 513 -8.44 -2.54 13.86
N ALA A 514 -9.25 -1.65 14.44
CA ALA A 514 -10.59 -1.35 13.95
C ALA A 514 -10.59 -0.87 12.50
N GLY A 515 -9.64 0.00 12.13
CA GLY A 515 -9.49 0.48 10.76
C GLY A 515 -9.03 -0.63 9.80
N LYS A 516 -8.08 -1.49 10.22
CA LYS A 516 -7.65 -2.66 9.44
C LYS A 516 -8.82 -3.59 9.13
N ILE A 517 -9.64 -3.90 10.13
CA ILE A 517 -10.81 -4.77 9.98
C ILE A 517 -11.83 -4.13 9.04
N SER A 518 -12.12 -2.84 9.23
CA SER A 518 -13.06 -2.09 8.39
C SER A 518 -12.67 -2.15 6.91
N LEU A 519 -11.43 -1.76 6.58
CA LEU A 519 -10.95 -1.79 5.20
C LEU A 519 -10.89 -3.21 4.63
N THR A 520 -10.54 -4.21 5.44
CA THR A 520 -10.54 -5.63 5.02
C THR A 520 -11.94 -6.10 4.61
N ILE A 521 -12.97 -5.75 5.39
CA ILE A 521 -14.36 -6.06 5.07
C ILE A 521 -14.78 -5.35 3.78
N GLN A 522 -14.44 -4.07 3.62
CA GLN A 522 -14.77 -3.33 2.40
C GLN A 522 -14.11 -3.94 1.16
N MET A 523 -12.85 -4.35 1.25
CA MET A 523 -12.13 -5.03 0.17
C MET A 523 -12.77 -6.37 -0.18
N LEU A 524 -13.29 -7.11 0.80
CA LEU A 524 -13.99 -8.37 0.56
C LEU A 524 -15.34 -8.15 -0.14
N VAL A 525 -16.12 -7.18 0.35
CA VAL A 525 -17.44 -6.83 -0.19
C VAL A 525 -17.33 -6.31 -1.63
N GLY A 526 -16.36 -5.45 -1.90
CA GLY A 526 -16.07 -4.96 -3.25
C GLY A 526 -15.76 -6.10 -4.21
N ARG A 527 -14.90 -7.03 -3.79
CA ARG A 527 -14.42 -8.11 -4.66
C ARG A 527 -15.47 -9.18 -4.96
N LEU A 528 -16.34 -9.50 -3.99
CA LEU A 528 -17.37 -10.55 -4.13
C LEU A 528 -18.68 -10.04 -4.77
N GLU A 529 -18.76 -8.75 -5.07
CA GLU A 529 -20.00 -8.02 -5.34
C GLU A 529 -20.95 -8.00 -4.13
N ILE A 530 -21.64 -6.88 -3.94
CA ILE A 530 -22.42 -6.62 -2.72
C ILE A 530 -23.60 -7.60 -2.58
N LEU A 531 -24.32 -7.89 -3.66
CA LEU A 531 -25.54 -8.70 -3.59
C LEU A 531 -25.27 -10.17 -3.24
N PRO A 532 -24.25 -10.86 -3.80
CA PRO A 532 -23.86 -12.18 -3.32
C PRO A 532 -23.52 -12.24 -1.83
N VAL A 533 -22.82 -11.21 -1.31
CA VAL A 533 -22.49 -11.14 0.12
C VAL A 533 -23.75 -10.95 0.97
N LEU A 534 -24.66 -10.06 0.58
CA LEU A 534 -25.93 -9.87 1.28
C LEU A 534 -26.82 -11.11 1.22
N ALA A 535 -26.85 -11.81 0.09
CA ALA A 535 -27.58 -13.07 -0.06
C ALA A 535 -27.01 -14.16 0.86
N LEU A 536 -25.68 -14.27 0.96
CA LEU A 536 -25.01 -15.21 1.86
C LEU A 536 -25.29 -14.88 3.33
N LEU A 537 -25.24 -13.60 3.71
CA LEU A 537 -25.58 -13.15 5.06
C LEU A 537 -27.04 -13.47 5.39
N ASN A 538 -27.97 -13.19 4.47
CA ASN A 538 -29.37 -13.51 4.66
C ASN A 538 -29.60 -15.03 4.81
N TYR A 539 -28.91 -15.85 4.01
CA TYR A 539 -28.94 -17.31 4.13
C TYR A 539 -28.37 -17.80 5.47
N ALA A 540 -27.26 -17.22 5.93
CA ALA A 540 -26.68 -17.56 7.22
C ALA A 540 -27.64 -17.21 8.37
N VAL A 541 -28.23 -16.01 8.33
CA VAL A 541 -29.23 -15.56 9.30
C VAL A 541 -30.47 -16.44 9.28
N SER A 542 -30.97 -16.83 8.11
CA SER A 542 -32.14 -17.72 8.01
C SER A 542 -31.86 -19.09 8.62
N LYS A 543 -30.67 -19.65 8.40
CA LYS A 543 -30.25 -20.92 9.02
C LYS A 543 -30.13 -20.83 10.54
N VAL A 544 -29.60 -19.72 11.05
CA VAL A 544 -29.53 -19.45 12.49
C VAL A 544 -30.94 -19.32 13.07
N ARG A 545 -31.83 -18.60 12.38
CA ARG A 545 -33.23 -18.44 12.78
C ARG A 545 -34.00 -19.77 12.77
N GLU A 546 -33.76 -20.65 11.80
CA GLU A 546 -34.33 -21.99 11.76
C GLU A 546 -33.86 -22.86 12.93
N ARG A 547 -32.60 -22.74 13.34
CA ARG A 547 -32.07 -23.44 14.54
C ARG A 547 -32.59 -22.88 15.86
N LEU A 548 -33.00 -21.61 15.88
CA LEU A 548 -33.50 -20.92 17.08
C LEU A 548 -35.03 -20.95 17.20
N ARG A 549 -35.76 -21.57 16.26
CA ARG A 549 -37.19 -21.81 16.45
C ARG A 549 -37.36 -22.95 17.47
N PRO A 550 -37.95 -22.70 18.66
CA PRO A 550 -38.46 -23.80 19.47
C PRO A 550 -39.58 -24.48 18.67
N PHE A 551 -39.62 -25.81 18.78
CA PHE A 551 -40.60 -26.68 18.11
C PHE A 551 -42.03 -26.16 18.19
#